data_AF-A0A7W7Z2L8-F1
#
_entry.id   AF-A0A7W7Z2L8-F1
#
_cell.length_a   1.000
_cell.length_b   1.000
_cell.length_c   1.000
_cell.angle_alpha   90.00
_cell.angle_beta   90.00
_cell.angle_gamma   90.00
#
_symmetry.space_group_name_H-M   'P 1'
#
loop_
_entity.id
_entity.type
_entity.pdbx_description
1 polymer ?
#
loop_
_entity_poly.entity_id
_entity_poly.type
_entity_poly.pdbx_seq_one_letter_code
_entity_poly.pdbx_strand_id
1 'polypeptide(L)' 'MASSGGSDRLPSRPRSGDGGPDEAAHYLATAVGELARLARRHQLDMLGYLLEMAHLEATELVRQRRRHNGGEHPR' A
#
# COMPACT_ATOMS: atom_id res chain seq x y z
N MET A 1 23.10 -42.55 16.98
CA MET A 1 23.81 -41.30 16.60
C MET A 1 22.81 -40.39 15.93
N ALA A 2 22.71 -39.13 16.40
CA ALA A 2 22.23 -37.88 15.80
C ALA A 2 21.12 -37.91 14.71
N SER A 3 20.12 -37.02 14.66
CA SER A 3 20.04 -35.66 15.18
C SER A 3 18.57 -35.22 15.17
N SER A 4 18.17 -34.52 16.22
CA SER A 4 17.03 -33.61 16.22
C SER A 4 17.14 -32.60 15.07
N GLY A 5 16.01 -32.25 14.49
CA GLY A 5 15.90 -31.19 13.48
C GLY A 5 14.47 -30.68 13.37
N GLY A 6 13.78 -30.55 14.50
CA GLY A 6 12.55 -29.77 14.59
C GLY A 6 12.88 -28.31 14.34
N SER A 7 12.89 -27.90 13.07
CA SER A 7 12.90 -26.51 12.70
C SER A 7 11.48 -25.98 12.83
N ASP A 8 11.14 -25.53 14.03
CA ASP A 8 10.07 -24.58 14.28
C ASP A 8 10.15 -23.43 13.27
N ARG A 9 9.39 -23.52 12.18
CA ARG A 9 9.04 -22.34 11.38
C ARG A 9 8.00 -21.57 12.16
N LEU A 10 8.46 -20.77 13.12
CA LEU A 10 7.66 -19.72 13.71
C LEU A 10 7.11 -18.85 12.56
N PRO A 11 5.81 -18.53 12.54
CA PRO A 11 5.28 -17.58 11.58
C PRO A 11 6.00 -16.25 11.80
N SER A 12 6.70 -15.79 10.77
CA SER A 12 7.31 -14.46 10.73
C SER A 12 6.21 -13.44 10.98
N ARG A 13 6.05 -13.03 12.24
CA ARG A 13 5.13 -12.00 12.64
C ARG A 13 5.47 -10.75 11.82
N PRO A 14 4.51 -10.14 11.10
CA PRO A 14 4.81 -8.95 10.30
C PRO A 14 5.40 -7.91 11.24
N ARG A 15 6.61 -7.44 10.93
CA ARG A 15 7.30 -6.41 11.71
C ARG A 15 6.48 -5.14 11.57
N SER A 16 5.66 -4.83 12.57
CA SER A 16 4.95 -3.56 12.66
C SER A 16 5.98 -2.43 12.57
N GLY A 17 5.99 -1.68 11.46
CA GLY A 17 6.90 -0.57 11.22
C GLY A 17 7.74 -0.65 9.93
N ASP A 18 7.67 -1.71 9.13
CA ASP A 18 8.44 -1.81 7.87
C ASP A 18 7.80 -1.05 6.69
N GLY A 19 6.64 -0.41 6.87
CA GLY A 19 5.94 0.23 5.75
C GLY A 19 5.40 -0.81 4.77
N GLY A 20 4.61 -1.76 5.27
CA GLY A 20 4.09 -2.87 4.46
C GLY A 20 3.37 -2.39 3.19
N PRO A 21 3.14 -3.27 2.21
CA PRO A 21 2.59 -2.90 0.91
C PRO A 21 1.30 -2.04 0.95
N ASP A 22 0.49 -2.19 2.00
CA ASP A 22 -0.73 -1.40 2.21
C ASP A 22 -0.44 0.01 2.74
N GLU A 23 0.54 0.14 3.64
CA GLU A 23 1.02 1.42 4.15
C GLU A 23 1.72 2.21 3.04
N ALA A 24 2.53 1.53 2.21
CA ALA A 24 3.13 2.11 1.02
C ALA A 24 2.08 2.60 0.01
N ALA A 25 1.05 1.81 -0.26
CA ALA A 25 -0.05 2.21 -1.14
C ALA A 25 -0.82 3.41 -0.59
N HIS A 26 -1.06 3.45 0.73
CA HIS A 26 -1.74 4.56 1.38
C HIS A 26 -0.90 5.84 1.32
N TYR A 27 0.40 5.74 1.61
CA TYR A 27 1.34 6.85 1.50
C TYR A 27 1.38 7.42 0.07
N LEU A 28 1.48 6.55 -0.94
CA LEU A 28 1.49 6.96 -2.34
C LEU A 28 0.19 7.68 -2.72
N ALA A 29 -0.97 7.15 -2.32
CA ALA A 29 -2.26 7.80 -2.58
C ALA A 29 -2.29 9.22 -1.99
N THR A 30 -1.82 9.40 -0.75
CA THR A 30 -1.74 10.72 -0.11
C THR A 30 -0.76 11.65 -0.84
N ALA A 31 0.47 11.21 -1.09
CA ALA A 31 1.50 12.01 -1.72
C ALA A 31 1.09 12.50 -3.12
N VAL A 32 0.52 11.61 -3.93
CA VAL A 32 0.05 11.93 -5.29
C VAL A 32 -1.11 12.92 -5.26
N GLY A 33 -2.03 12.81 -4.29
CA GLY A 33 -3.12 13.78 -4.12
C GLY A 33 -2.62 15.20 -3.79
N GLU A 34 -1.61 15.31 -2.92
CA GLU A 34 -1.00 16.60 -2.58
C GLU A 34 -0.25 17.22 -3.79
N LEU A 35 0.44 16.39 -4.57
CA LEU A 35 1.11 16.82 -5.79
C LEU A 35 0.10 17.29 -6.85
N ALA A 36 -1.03 16.59 -7.01
CA ALA A 36 -2.10 17.00 -7.92
C ALA A 36 -2.63 18.41 -7.55
N ARG A 37 -2.88 18.65 -6.26
CA ARG A 37 -3.29 19.97 -5.76
C ARG A 37 -2.23 21.04 -6.05
N LEU A 38 -0.96 20.73 -5.85
CA LEU A 38 0.14 21.66 -6.14
C LEU A 38 0.22 21.98 -7.64
N ALA A 39 0.14 20.97 -8.50
CA ALA A 39 0.17 21.13 -9.96
C ALA A 39 -0.97 22.04 -10.45
N ARG A 40 -2.19 21.87 -9.92
CA ARG A 40 -3.34 22.74 -10.26
C ARG A 40 -3.16 24.17 -9.78
N ARG A 41 -2.58 24.39 -8.58
CA ARG A 41 -2.27 25.75 -8.09
C ARG A 41 -1.28 26.49 -8.99
N HIS A 42 -0.39 25.77 -9.67
CA HIS A 42 0.63 26.32 -10.56
C HIS A 42 0.27 26.20 -12.06
N GLN A 43 -0.99 25.91 -12.40
CA GLN A 43 -1.48 25.85 -13.80
C GLN A 43 -0.72 24.82 -14.66
N LEU A 44 -0.23 23.75 -14.05
CA LEU A 44 0.42 22.63 -14.76
C LEU A 44 -0.64 21.61 -15.19
N ASP A 45 -1.54 21.99 -16.09
CA ASP A 45 -2.81 21.28 -16.31
C ASP A 45 -2.66 19.80 -16.68
N MET A 46 -1.80 19.49 -17.65
CA MET A 46 -1.56 18.10 -18.08
C MET A 46 -0.94 17.26 -16.97
N LEU A 47 -0.01 17.83 -16.20
CA LEU A 47 0.59 17.16 -15.05
C LEU A 47 -0.44 16.95 -13.93
N GLY A 48 -1.26 17.96 -13.65
CA GLY A 48 -2.35 17.89 -12.68
C GLY A 48 -3.35 16.78 -13.04
N TYR A 49 -3.73 16.68 -14.30
CA TYR A 49 -4.57 15.61 -14.81
C TYR A 49 -3.95 14.22 -14.59
N LEU A 50 -2.68 14.03 -14.96
CA LEU A 50 -1.99 12.75 -14.76
C LEU A 50 -1.88 12.37 -13.28
N LEU A 51 -1.65 13.35 -12.40
CA LEU A 51 -1.58 13.13 -10.96
C LEU A 51 -2.96 12.83 -10.36
N GLU A 52 -4.04 13.46 -10.84
CA GLU A 52 -5.40 13.11 -10.43
C GLU A 52 -5.75 11.67 -10.84
N MET A 53 -5.39 11.26 -12.05
CA MET A 53 -5.57 9.88 -12.50
C MET A 53 -4.77 8.88 -11.66
N ALA A 54 -3.50 9.21 -11.36
CA ALA A 54 -2.66 8.38 -10.50
C ALA A 54 -3.18 8.32 -9.06
N HIS A 55 -3.77 9.39 -8.54
CA HIS A 55 -4.38 9.42 -7.21
C HIS A 55 -5.60 8.49 -7.13
N LEU A 56 -6.46 8.49 -8.17
CA LEU A 56 -7.61 7.60 -8.27
C LEU A 56 -7.15 6.13 -8.29
N GLU A 57 -6.16 5.79 -9.11
CA GLU A 57 -5.59 4.44 -9.20
C GLU A 57 -5.00 3.99 -7.85
N ALA A 58 -4.17 4.83 -7.22
CA ALA A 58 -3.56 4.52 -5.92
C ALA A 58 -4.62 4.31 -4.82
N THR A 59 -5.69 5.12 -4.83
CA THR A 59 -6.79 4.97 -3.88
C THR A 59 -7.57 3.68 -4.10
N GLU A 60 -7.79 3.28 -5.36
CA GLU A 60 -8.46 2.02 -5.68
C GLU A 60 -7.61 0.81 -5.28
N LEU A 61 -6.29 0.85 -5.49
CA LEU A 61 -5.37 -0.18 -5.01
C LEU A 61 -5.44 -0.36 -3.48
N VAL A 62 -5.51 0.74 -2.72
CA VAL A 62 -5.70 0.68 -1.26
C VAL A 62 -7.03 0.00 -0.90
N ARG A 63 -8.11 0.30 -1.63
CA ARG A 63 -9.42 -0.31 -1.40
C ARG A 63 -9.42 -1.80 -1.71
N GLN A 64 -8.82 -2.20 -2.83
CA GLN A 64 -8.70 -3.61 -3.23
C GLN A 64 -7.88 -4.41 -2.22
N ARG A 65 -6.78 -3.85 -1.73
CA ARG A 65 -5.95 -4.46 -0.68
C ARG A 65 -6.70 -4.65 0.63
N ARG A 66 -7.47 -3.65 1.07
CA ARG A 66 -8.34 -3.77 2.25
C ARG A 66 -9.38 -4.89 2.09
N ARG A 67 -9.95 -5.05 0.90
CA ARG A 67 -10.90 -6.15 0.60
C ARG A 67 -10.22 -7.51 0.62
N HIS A 68 -9.02 -7.61 0.06
CA HIS A 68 -8.24 -8.85 0.03
C HIS A 68 -7.83 -9.28 1.45
N ASN A 69 -7.28 -8.36 2.25
CA ASN A 69 -6.85 -8.67 3.62
C ASN A 69 -8.04 -8.85 4.58
N GLY A 70 -9.20 -8.26 4.28
CA GLY A 70 -10.45 -8.50 5.02
C GLY A 70 -11.15 -9.81 4.66
N GLY A 71 -10.71 -10.50 3.60
CA GLY A 71 -11.24 -11.81 3.16
C GLY A 71 -10.56 -13.01 3.83
N GLU A 72 -9.40 -12.82 4.47
CA GLU A 72 -8.71 -13.84 5.29
C GLU A 72 -9.23 -13.79 6.73
N HIS A 73 -10.48 -14.23 6.93
CA HIS A 73 -10.98 -14.68 8.24
C HIS A 73 -11.80 -15.96 8.02
N PRO A 74 -11.20 -17.15 8.20
CA PRO A 74 -11.94 -18.41 8.15
C PRO A 74 -12.73 -18.58 9.44
N ARG A 75 -14.00 -18.99 9.30
CA ARG A 75 -14.74 -19.70 10.34
C ARG A 75 -14.77 -21.18 10.01
#